data_AF-A0A7Y4SBV1-F1
#
_entry.id   AF-A0A7Y4SBV1-F1
#
_cell.length_a   1.000
_cell.length_b   1.000
_cell.length_c   1.000
_cell.angle_alpha   90.00
_cell.angle_beta   90.00
_cell.angle_gamma   90.00
#
_symmetry.space_group_name_H-M   'P 1'
#
loop_
_entity.id
_entity.type
_entity.pdbx_description
1 polymer ?
#
loop_
_entity_poly.entity_id
_entity_poly.type
_entity_poly.pdbx_seq_one_letter_code
_entity_poly.pdbx_strand_id
1 'polypeptide(L)'
;MEESEPVQVVELRLSYRYVTANPWVVQAIGGFLSAYFMEHPGFRVQRHIEELESGTHLWACEVPPTMKFLRLLKRLKEDIPPCTAQEIATDLPARPRYLIDCPE
;
A
#
# COMPACT_ATOMS: atom_id res chain seq x y z
N MET A 1 -31.34 -5.24 -2.84
CA MET A 1 -30.32 -5.45 -1.80
C MET A 1 -28.99 -5.41 -2.53
N GLU A 2 -28.20 -4.36 -2.35
CA GLU A 2 -26.84 -4.34 -2.88
C GLU A 2 -26.06 -5.39 -2.08
N GLU A 3 -25.78 -6.53 -2.69
CA GLU A 3 -24.74 -7.44 -2.21
C GLU A 3 -23.43 -6.66 -2.26
N SER A 4 -23.03 -6.07 -1.13
CA SER A 4 -21.69 -5.52 -1.00
C SER A 4 -20.71 -6.63 -1.35
N GLU A 5 -19.97 -6.46 -2.46
CA GLU A 5 -18.91 -7.39 -2.82
C GLU A 5 -18.03 -7.61 -1.59
N PRO A 6 -17.58 -8.85 -1.31
CA PRO A 6 -16.69 -9.09 -0.20
C PRO A 6 -15.50 -8.13 -0.32
N VAL A 7 -15.16 -7.40 0.74
CA VAL A 7 -14.04 -6.46 0.76
C VAL A 7 -12.93 -7.07 1.60
N GLN A 8 -11.69 -7.03 1.10
CA GLN A 8 -10.51 -7.40 1.88
C GLN A 8 -9.69 -6.16 2.21
N VAL A 9 -9.03 -6.16 3.37
CA VAL A 9 -8.10 -5.08 3.75
C VAL A 9 -6.68 -5.53 3.50
N VAL A 10 -5.92 -4.71 2.78
CA VAL A 10 -4.50 -4.88 2.47
C VAL A 10 -3.72 -3.74 3.09
N GLU A 11 -2.54 -4.02 3.66
CA GLU A 11 -1.63 -2.98 4.16
C GLU A 11 -0.47 -2.77 3.19
N LEU A 12 -0.20 -1.51 2.87
CA LEU A 12 1.03 -1.06 2.21
C LEU A 12 1.90 -0.35 3.25
N ARG A 13 3.12 -0.82 3.44
CA ARG A 13 4.09 -0.29 4.40
C ARG A 13 5.32 0.24 3.69
N LEU A 14 5.91 1.30 4.22
CA LEU A 14 7.21 1.82 3.80
C LEU A 14 8.19 1.70 4.95
N SER A 15 9.36 1.13 4.68
CA SER A 15 10.41 1.11 5.69
C SER A 15 10.88 2.52 6.04
N TYR A 16 11.31 2.71 7.28
CA TYR A 16 11.91 3.95 7.73
C TYR A 16 13.13 4.37 6.89
N ARG A 17 14.00 3.43 6.53
CA ARG A 17 15.19 3.73 5.73
C ARG A 17 14.84 4.28 4.35
N TYR A 18 13.79 3.74 3.72
CA TYR A 18 13.35 4.18 2.40
C TYR A 18 12.73 5.58 2.44
N VAL A 19 11.89 5.84 3.46
CA VAL A 19 11.27 7.16 3.66
C VAL A 19 12.31 8.21 4.03
N THR A 20 13.27 7.88 4.90
CA THR A 20 14.35 8.81 5.27
C THR A 20 15.22 9.18 4.07
N ALA A 21 15.53 8.22 3.20
CA ALA A 21 16.28 8.48 1.97
C ALA A 21 15.45 9.24 0.92
N ASN A 22 14.12 9.06 0.90
CA ASN A 22 13.23 9.63 -0.10
C ASN A 22 11.94 10.21 0.53
N PRO A 23 12.01 11.29 1.32
CA PRO A 23 10.84 11.74 2.11
C PRO A 23 9.61 12.09 1.29
N TRP A 24 9.81 12.55 0.05
CA TRP A 24 8.74 12.89 -0.88
C TRP A 24 7.88 11.69 -1.30
N VAL A 25 8.38 10.46 -1.12
CA VAL A 25 7.67 9.25 -1.55
C VAL A 25 6.35 9.02 -0.81
N VAL A 26 6.24 9.50 0.43
CA VAL A 26 5.01 9.41 1.23
C VAL A 26 3.88 10.18 0.53
N GLN A 27 4.17 11.38 0.03
CA GLN A 27 3.20 12.20 -0.69
C GLN A 27 2.88 11.62 -2.07
N ALA A 28 3.89 11.13 -2.80
CA ALA A 28 3.69 10.50 -4.10
C ALA A 28 2.79 9.27 -4.01
N ILE A 29 3.01 8.40 -3.01
CA ILE A 29 2.17 7.22 -2.77
C ILE A 29 0.75 7.64 -2.38
N GLY A 30 0.59 8.63 -1.50
CA GLY A 30 -0.72 9.16 -1.16
C GLY A 30 -1.49 9.64 -2.40
N GLY A 31 -0.85 10.45 -3.24
CA GLY A 31 -1.43 10.94 -4.49
C GLY A 31 -1.77 9.83 -5.48
N PHE A 32 -0.88 8.85 -5.64
CA PHE A 32 -1.09 7.69 -6.49
C PHE A 32 -2.31 6.86 -6.05
N LEU A 33 -2.44 6.57 -4.75
CA LEU A 33 -3.58 5.80 -4.23
C LEU A 33 -4.90 6.58 -4.38
N SER A 34 -4.88 7.91 -4.21
CA SER A 34 -6.05 8.76 -4.47
C SER A 34 -6.43 8.77 -5.96
N ALA A 35 -5.46 8.80 -6.88
CA ALA A 35 -5.74 8.69 -8.31
C ALA A 35 -6.32 7.32 -8.66
N TYR A 36 -5.76 6.25 -8.08
CA TYR A 36 -6.26 4.90 -8.29
C TYR A 36 -7.69 4.70 -7.79
N PHE A 37 -8.05 5.31 -6.65
CA PHE A 37 -9.44 5.36 -6.15
C PHE A 37 -10.41 5.94 -7.19
N MET A 38 -10.02 7.02 -7.86
CA MET A 38 -10.86 7.66 -8.88
C MET A 38 -11.06 6.78 -10.12
N GLU A 39 -10.07 5.96 -10.47
CA GLU A 39 -10.12 5.01 -11.60
C GLU A 39 -10.87 3.71 -11.24
N HIS A 40 -10.87 3.32 -9.96
CA HIS A 40 -11.35 2.02 -9.50
C HIS A 40 -12.26 2.16 -8.26
N PRO A 41 -13.60 2.24 -8.44
CA PRO A 41 -14.55 2.53 -7.35
C PRO A 41 -14.62 1.47 -6.24
N GLY A 42 -14.09 0.26 -6.47
CA GLY A 42 -13.98 -0.81 -5.47
C GLY A 42 -12.72 -0.74 -4.60
N PHE A 43 -11.75 0.10 -4.96
CA PHE A 43 -10.58 0.38 -4.12
C PHE A 43 -10.93 1.52 -3.16
N ARG A 44 -10.45 1.52 -1.91
CA ARG A 44 -10.50 2.67 -0.99
C ARG A 44 -9.30 2.67 -0.06
N VAL A 45 -8.81 3.85 0.32
CA VAL A 45 -7.86 3.99 1.43
C VAL A 45 -8.67 4.20 2.71
N GLN A 46 -8.60 3.26 3.67
CA GLN A 46 -9.24 3.41 4.97
C GLN A 46 -8.52 4.44 5.84
N ARG A 47 -7.18 4.33 5.90
CA ARG A 47 -6.35 5.19 6.74
C ARG A 47 -4.89 5.18 6.30
N HIS A 48 -4.22 6.28 6.58
CA HIS A 48 -2.77 6.43 6.57
C HIS A 48 -2.29 6.64 8.02
N ILE A 49 -1.28 5.90 8.44
CA ILE A 49 -0.68 5.98 9.77
C ILE A 49 0.83 6.13 9.60
N GLU A 50 1.43 7.00 10.42
CA GLU A 50 2.84 7.01 10.70
C GLU A 50 3.08 6.32 12.05
N GLU A 51 3.79 5.20 12.04
CA GLU A 51 4.12 4.45 13.24
C GLU A 51 5.31 5.12 13.93
N LEU A 52 5.03 5.90 14.97
CA LEU A 52 6.01 6.76 15.65
C LEU A 52 7.23 6.00 16.20
N GLU A 53 7.06 4.74 16.62
CA GLU A 53 8.15 3.95 17.19
C GLU A 53 9.16 3.47 16.14
N SER A 54 8.69 3.15 14.93
CA SER A 54 9.53 2.62 13.86
C SER A 54 9.81 3.62 12.74
N GLY A 55 9.07 4.73 12.66
CA GLY A 55 9.10 5.67 11.54
C GLY A 55 8.52 5.10 10.24
N THR A 56 7.76 4.00 10.33
CA THR A 56 7.13 3.32 9.20
C THR A 56 5.84 4.03 8.81
N HIS A 57 5.64 4.29 7.51
CA HIS A 57 4.33 4.74 7.02
C HIS A 57 3.50 3.55 6.55
N LEU A 58 2.21 3.55 6.88
CA LEU A 58 1.27 2.47 6.58
C LEU A 58 -0.02 3.03 5.97
N TRP A 59 -0.44 2.46 4.84
CA TRP A 59 -1.76 2.67 4.26
C TRP A 59 -2.56 1.37 4.37
N ALA A 60 -3.73 1.43 5.00
CA ALA A 60 -4.70 0.34 4.96
C ALA A 60 -5.68 0.61 3.82
N CYS A 61 -5.75 -0.30 2.87
CA CYS A 61 -6.58 -0.20 1.68
C CYS A 61 -7.65 -1.29 1.69
N GLU A 62 -8.90 -0.91 1.48
CA GLU A 62 -9.98 -1.82 1.11
C GLU A 62 -9.92 -2.09 -0.39
N VAL A 63 -9.91 -3.37 -0.76
CA VAL A 63 -9.88 -3.78 -2.16
C VAL A 63 -10.80 -4.98 -2.41
N PRO A 64 -11.30 -5.19 -3.63
CA PRO A 64 -12.00 -6.40 -3.99
C PRO A 64 -11.05 -7.62 -3.92
N PRO A 65 -11.51 -8.82 -3.54
CA PRO A 65 -10.74 -10.07 -3.52
C PRO A 65 -10.10 -10.42 -4.86
N THR A 66 -10.72 -9.99 -5.95
CA THR A 66 -10.24 -10.20 -7.32
C THR A 66 -9.12 -9.24 -7.73
N MET A 67 -8.90 -8.16 -6.97
CA MET A 67 -7.88 -7.16 -7.29
C MET A 67 -6.47 -7.69 -7.02
N LYS A 68 -5.60 -7.55 -8.01
CA LYS A 68 -4.18 -7.93 -7.92
C LYS A 68 -3.35 -6.77 -7.38
N PHE A 69 -3.24 -6.64 -6.06
CA PHE A 69 -2.50 -5.54 -5.42
C PHE A 69 -1.03 -5.44 -5.86
N LEU A 70 -0.36 -6.58 -6.11
CA LEU A 70 1.00 -6.59 -6.68
C LEU A 70 1.11 -5.87 -8.04
N ARG A 71 0.05 -5.87 -8.86
CA ARG A 71 0.05 -5.12 -10.14
C ARG A 71 0.01 -3.62 -9.89
N LEU A 72 -0.77 -3.18 -8.90
CA LEU A 72 -0.79 -1.79 -8.46
C LEU A 72 0.61 -1.34 -8.02
N LEU A 73 1.28 -2.15 -7.20
CA LEU A 73 2.64 -1.86 -6.74
C LEU A 73 3.63 -1.78 -7.90
N LYS A 74 3.52 -2.63 -8.92
CA LYS A 74 4.36 -2.51 -10.12
C LYS A 74 4.19 -1.17 -10.84
N ARG A 75 2.96 -0.67 -10.98
CA ARG A 75 2.71 0.66 -11.57
C ARG A 75 3.31 1.76 -10.69
N LEU A 76 3.08 1.68 -9.38
CA LEU A 76 3.63 2.64 -8.42
C LEU A 76 5.16 2.72 -8.48
N LYS A 77 5.85 1.59 -8.68
CA LYS A 77 7.32 1.52 -8.79
C LYS A 77 7.90 2.35 -9.94
N GLU A 78 7.12 2.64 -10.97
CA GLU A 78 7.56 3.49 -12.09
C GLU A 78 7.52 4.98 -11.71
N ASP A 79 6.74 5.35 -10.69
CA ASP A 79 6.52 6.74 -10.25
C ASP A 79 7.36 7.13 -9.02
N ILE A 80 8.08 6.18 -8.40
CA ILE A 80 8.86 6.38 -7.16
C ILE A 80 10.31 5.92 -7.31
N PRO A 81 11.24 6.30 -6.39
CA PRO A 81 12.63 5.87 -6.45
C PRO A 81 12.78 4.34 -6.43
N PRO A 82 13.87 3.79 -6.97
CA PRO A 82 14.12 2.35 -6.98
C PRO A 82 13.89 1.72 -5.60
N CYS A 83 13.12 0.63 -5.57
CA CYS A 83 12.73 -0.04 -4.34
C CYS A 83 12.51 -1.54 -4.54
N THR A 84 12.62 -2.29 -3.45
CA THR A 84 12.13 -3.66 -3.34
C THR A 84 10.71 -3.64 -2.80
N ALA A 85 9.84 -4.48 -3.34
CA ALA A 85 8.48 -4.65 -2.85
C ALA A 85 8.27 -6.12 -2.56
N GLN A 86 7.97 -6.44 -1.31
CA GLN A 86 7.81 -7.82 -0.84
C GLN A 86 6.51 -7.98 -0.06
N GLU A 87 5.90 -9.15 -0.18
CA GLU A 87 4.78 -9.54 0.67
C GLU A 87 5.34 -10.08 1.99
N ILE A 88 4.99 -9.45 3.11
CA ILE A 88 5.42 -9.87 4.43
C ILE A 88 4.40 -10.85 5.01
N ALA A 89 4.92 -12.01 5.42
CA ALA A 89 4.21 -13.17 5.97
C ALA A 89 2.85 -12.86 6.60
N THR A 90 1.84 -13.54 6.09
CA THR A 90 0.45 -13.54 6.54
C THR A 90 0.21 -14.77 7.41
N ASP A 91 0.36 -14.64 8.73
CA ASP A 91 -0.17 -15.66 9.66
C ASP A 91 -1.68 -15.49 9.72
N LEU A 92 -2.46 -16.40 9.13
CA LEU A 92 -3.93 -16.38 9.23
C LEU A 92 -4.36 -16.22 10.71
N PRO A 93 -5.20 -15.24 11.07
CA PRO A 93 -6.12 -14.45 10.22
C PRO A 93 -5.56 -13.10 9.68
N ALA A 94 -4.25 -12.95 9.54
CA ALA A 94 -3.62 -11.69 9.14
C ALA A 94 -4.01 -11.24 7.72
N ARG A 95 -4.20 -9.92 7.60
CA ARG A 95 -4.41 -9.18 6.36
C ARG A 95 -3.15 -9.26 5.47
N PRO A 96 -3.24 -9.28 4.13
CA PRO A 96 -2.09 -9.17 3.26
C PRO A 96 -1.30 -7.89 3.55
N ARG A 97 0.03 -8.00 3.69
CA ARG A 97 0.92 -6.88 3.99
C ARG A 97 2.02 -6.81 2.96
N TYR A 98 2.20 -5.65 2.36
CA TYR A 98 3.26 -5.38 1.40
C TYR A 98 4.21 -4.34 2.00
N LEU A 99 5.52 -4.61 1.95
CA LEU A 99 6.56 -3.68 2.35
C LEU A 99 7.32 -3.20 1.12
N ILE A 100 7.38 -1.89 0.95
CA ILE A 100 8.33 -1.21 0.08
C ILE A 100 9.54 -0.82 0.91
N ASP A 101 10.72 -1.17 0.40
CA ASP A 101 11.99 -0.92 1.06
C ASP A 101 13.07 -0.51 0.05
N CYS A 102 14.22 -0.03 0.55
CA CYS A 102 15.38 0.22 -0.29
C CYS A 102 15.79 -1.07 -1.05
N PRO A 103 16.34 -0.94 -2.26
CA PRO A 103 17.02 -2.05 -2.92
C PRO A 103 18.20 -2.52 -2.06
N GLU A 104 18.49 -3.83 -2.12
CA GLU A 104 19.71 -4.40 -1.51
C GLU A 104 20.99 -3.87 -2.17
#